data_AF-A0A2M9M2Y4-F1
#
_entry.id   AF-A0A2M9M2Y4-F1
#
_cell.length_a   1.000
_cell.length_b   1.000
_cell.length_c   1.000
_cell.angle_alpha   90.00
_cell.angle_beta   90.00
_cell.angle_gamma   90.00
#
_symmetry.space_group_name_H-M   'P 1'
#
loop_
_entity.id
_entity.type
_entity.pdbx_description
1 polymer ?
#
loop_
_entity_poly.entity_id
_entity_poly.type
_entity_poly.pdbx_seq_one_letter_code
_entity_poly.pdbx_strand_id
1 'polypeptide(L)'
;MGRCGMSEPLSPAEHLQAASEAVRQHNHAAMADGYDSTPEASRAAVALVEMCARLQQTIDHIDGRVLRDLADGRLAPDDGTAPGIHAYGAQLAFTDARVALEDLRGYLQEASSHLWHLGMVYEPEEDDA
;
A
#
# COMPACT_ATOMS: atom_id res chain seq x y z
N MET A 1 23.68 10.52 33.98
CA MET A 1 22.77 9.43 33.55
C MET A 1 21.70 10.04 32.65
N GLY A 2 21.95 10.05 31.34
CA GLY A 2 20.96 10.51 30.36
C GLY A 2 19.92 9.42 30.16
N ARG A 3 18.63 9.72 30.35
CA ARG A 3 17.55 8.82 29.95
C ARG A 3 17.49 8.87 28.43
N CYS A 4 17.91 7.79 27.78
CA CYS A 4 17.55 7.52 26.40
C CYS A 4 16.01 7.42 26.38
N GLY A 5 15.34 8.42 25.81
CA GLY A 5 13.91 8.34 25.55
C GLY A 5 13.71 7.24 24.51
N MET A 6 13.28 6.06 24.95
CA MET A 6 12.77 5.04 24.04
C MET A 6 11.47 5.62 23.49
N SER A 7 11.48 6.07 22.24
CA SER A 7 10.24 6.41 21.54
C SER A 7 9.31 5.20 21.62
N GLU A 8 8.09 5.41 22.07
CA GLU A 8 7.08 4.35 22.06
C GLU A 8 6.96 3.80 20.64
N PRO A 9 6.88 2.46 20.48
CA PRO A 9 6.68 1.87 19.17
C PRO A 9 5.34 2.36 18.60
N LEU A 10 5.35 2.80 17.34
CA LEU A 10 4.15 3.26 16.66
C LEU A 10 3.07 2.16 16.66
N SER A 11 1.82 2.56 16.86
CA SER A 11 0.68 1.69 16.67
C SER A 11 0.56 1.27 15.19
N PRO A 12 -0.12 0.14 14.90
CA PRO A 12 -0.38 -0.27 13.52
C PRO A 12 -1.06 0.82 12.66
N ALA A 13 -1.96 1.61 13.26
CA ALA A 13 -2.64 2.70 12.56
C ALA A 13 -1.66 3.85 12.21
N GLU A 14 -0.76 4.20 13.13
CA GLU A 14 0.27 5.22 12.90
C GLU A 14 1.26 4.79 11.82
N HIS A 15 1.60 3.50 11.74
CA HIS A 15 2.41 2.97 10.64
C HIS A 15 1.73 3.15 9.27
N LEU A 16 0.42 2.89 9.16
CA LEU A 16 -0.31 3.12 7.91
C LEU A 16 -0.40 4.60 7.55
N GLN A 17 -0.57 5.47 8.56
CA GLN A 17 -0.56 6.92 8.34
C GLN A 17 0.81 7.40 7.84
N ALA A 18 1.91 6.92 8.44
CA ALA A 18 3.25 7.23 7.99
C ALA A 18 3.52 6.73 6.56
N ALA A 19 3.03 5.53 6.20
CA ALA A 19 3.12 5.00 4.85
C ALA A 19 2.34 5.85 3.84
N SER A 20 1.10 6.26 4.18
CA SER A 20 0.29 7.16 3.35
C SER A 20 1.00 8.49 3.09
N GLU A 21 1.60 9.06 4.14
CA GLU A 21 2.38 10.29 4.05
C GLU A 21 3.65 10.11 3.18
N ALA A 22 4.34 8.97 3.30
CA ALA A 22 5.49 8.67 2.45
C ALA A 22 5.08 8.56 0.96
N VAL A 23 3.93 7.95 0.65
CA VAL A 23 3.39 7.91 -0.71
C VAL A 23 3.04 9.32 -1.21
N ARG A 24 2.48 10.17 -0.34
CA ARG A 24 2.20 11.57 -0.69
C ARG A 24 3.48 12.34 -1.05
N GLN A 25 4.54 12.16 -0.26
CA GLN A 25 5.84 12.79 -0.50
C GLN A 25 6.47 12.29 -1.80
N HIS A 26 6.43 10.97 -2.04
CA HIS A 26 6.84 10.36 -3.30
C HIS A 26 6.11 10.99 -4.49
N ASN A 27 4.78 11.04 -4.46
CA ASN A 27 3.98 11.61 -5.54
C ASN A 27 4.31 13.09 -5.79
N HIS A 28 4.56 13.86 -4.72
CA HIS A 28 4.95 15.25 -4.85
C HIS A 28 6.33 15.41 -5.50
N ALA A 29 7.31 14.59 -5.12
CA ALA A 29 8.64 14.59 -5.73
C ALA A 29 8.58 14.17 -7.21
N ALA A 30 7.86 13.09 -7.52
CA ALA A 30 7.69 12.59 -8.88
C ALA A 30 6.92 13.57 -9.79
N MET A 31 6.04 14.42 -9.25
CA MET A 31 5.38 15.49 -10.01
C MET A 31 6.28 16.69 -10.30
N ALA A 32 7.32 16.91 -9.49
CA ALA A 32 8.25 18.02 -9.69
C ALA A 32 9.26 17.72 -10.80
N ASP A 33 9.95 16.57 -10.70
CA ASP A 33 11.09 16.23 -11.57
C ASP A 33 10.85 14.95 -12.41
N GLY A 34 9.77 14.20 -12.16
CA GLY A 34 9.50 12.93 -12.84
C GLY A 34 10.26 11.75 -12.22
N TYR A 35 10.40 10.68 -13.00
CA TYR A 35 11.36 9.62 -12.74
C TYR A 35 12.59 9.87 -13.63
N ASP A 36 13.79 9.74 -13.07
CA ASP A 36 15.06 10.03 -13.75
C ASP A 36 15.39 8.97 -14.82
N SER A 37 14.83 7.76 -14.70
CA SER A 37 15.15 6.65 -15.61
C SER A 37 14.11 5.53 -15.61
N THR A 38 14.11 4.73 -16.68
CA THR A 38 13.29 3.51 -16.78
C THR A 38 13.56 2.50 -15.65
N PRO A 39 14.82 2.23 -15.24
CA PRO A 39 15.09 1.38 -14.07
C PRO A 39 14.49 1.93 -12.77
N GLU A 40 14.48 3.25 -12.59
CA GLU A 40 13.83 3.85 -11.42
C GLU A 40 12.32 3.65 -11.43
N ALA A 41 11.66 3.90 -12.57
CA ALA A 41 10.23 3.65 -12.74
C ALA A 41 9.89 2.15 -12.52
N SER A 42 10.74 1.23 -12.99
CA SER A 42 10.60 -0.21 -12.75
C SER A 42 10.66 -0.55 -11.26
N ARG A 43 11.63 0.01 -10.51
CA ARG A 43 11.73 -0.18 -9.05
C ARG A 43 10.51 0.37 -8.32
N ALA A 44 9.98 1.51 -8.74
CA ALA A 44 8.75 2.06 -8.18
C ALA A 44 7.55 1.12 -8.42
N ALA A 45 7.40 0.58 -9.63
CA ALA A 45 6.35 -0.40 -9.94
C ALA A 45 6.46 -1.67 -9.07
N VAL A 46 7.68 -2.21 -8.88
CA VAL A 46 7.91 -3.36 -7.99
C VAL A 46 7.54 -3.04 -6.54
N ALA A 47 7.89 -1.86 -6.04
CA ALA A 47 7.52 -1.44 -4.69
C ALA A 47 5.98 -1.38 -4.52
N LEU A 48 5.25 -0.91 -5.55
CA LEU A 48 3.78 -0.89 -5.53
C LEU A 48 3.18 -2.31 -5.54
N VAL A 49 3.79 -3.27 -6.27
CA VAL A 49 3.38 -4.69 -6.23
C VAL A 49 3.47 -5.24 -4.81
N GLU A 50 4.59 -5.02 -4.12
CA GLU A 50 4.76 -5.48 -2.74
C GLU A 50 3.80 -4.78 -1.77
N MET A 51 3.54 -3.48 -1.98
CA MET A 51 2.59 -2.73 -1.18
C MET A 51 1.17 -3.31 -1.30
N CYS A 52 0.73 -3.68 -2.51
CA CYS A 52 -0.57 -4.32 -2.71
C CYS A 52 -0.70 -5.63 -1.92
N ALA A 53 0.35 -6.45 -1.89
CA ALA A 53 0.36 -7.69 -1.12
C ALA A 53 0.29 -7.43 0.40
N ARG A 54 0.99 -6.40 0.91
CA ARG A 54 0.95 -6.01 2.33
C ARG A 54 -0.40 -5.40 2.73
N LEU A 55 -1.06 -4.68 1.81
CA LEU A 55 -2.41 -4.15 2.02
C LEU A 55 -3.45 -5.28 2.15
N GLN A 56 -3.37 -6.33 1.34
CA GLN A 56 -4.24 -7.51 1.47
C GLN A 56 -4.14 -8.11 2.88
N GLN A 57 -2.92 -8.36 3.38
CA GLN A 57 -2.70 -8.87 4.74
C GLN A 57 -3.24 -7.92 5.83
N THR A 58 -3.15 -6.61 5.59
CA THR A 58 -3.66 -5.60 6.53
C THR A 58 -5.19 -5.63 6.59
N ILE A 59 -5.86 -5.74 5.44
CA ILE A 59 -7.31 -5.90 5.34
C ILE A 59 -7.77 -7.14 6.11
N ASP A 60 -7.10 -8.29 5.93
CA ASP A 60 -7.46 -9.52 6.62
C ASP A 60 -7.39 -9.37 8.16
N HIS A 61 -6.38 -8.67 8.66
CA HIS A 61 -6.26 -8.40 10.10
C HIS A 61 -7.38 -7.47 10.61
N ILE A 62 -7.73 -6.42 9.86
CA ILE A 62 -8.79 -5.48 10.22
C ILE A 62 -10.15 -6.18 10.20
N ASP A 63 -10.47 -6.90 9.12
CA ASP A 63 -11.73 -7.64 8.99
C ASP A 63 -11.89 -8.67 10.11
N GLY A 64 -10.84 -9.48 10.35
CA GLY A 64 -10.83 -10.44 11.44
C GLY A 64 -11.01 -9.81 12.81
N ARG A 65 -10.48 -8.59 13.04
CA ARG A 65 -10.71 -7.85 14.28
C ARG A 65 -12.16 -7.42 14.42
N VAL A 66 -12.76 -6.82 13.37
CA VAL A 66 -14.15 -6.35 13.38
C VAL A 66 -15.12 -7.51 13.66
N LEU A 67 -14.93 -8.66 13.02
CA LEU A 67 -15.80 -9.82 13.20
C LEU A 67 -15.69 -10.43 14.60
N ARG A 68 -14.49 -10.46 15.20
CA ARG A 68 -14.33 -10.86 16.60
C ARG A 68 -15.05 -9.89 17.55
N ASP A 69 -14.92 -8.59 17.33
CA ASP A 69 -15.56 -7.57 18.16
C ASP A 69 -17.09 -7.64 18.06
N LEU A 70 -17.62 -7.99 16.87
CA LEU A 70 -19.03 -8.30 16.66
C LEU A 70 -19.47 -9.54 17.46
N ALA A 71 -18.73 -10.64 17.34
CA ALA A 71 -19.05 -11.90 18.03
C ALA A 71 -19.01 -11.75 19.56
N ASP A 72 -18.10 -10.93 20.07
CA ASP A 72 -17.95 -10.61 21.49
C ASP A 72 -18.99 -9.56 21.98
N GLY A 73 -19.83 -9.02 21.10
CA GLY A 73 -20.83 -8.00 21.44
C GLY A 73 -20.24 -6.66 21.86
N ARG A 74 -19.03 -6.31 21.40
CA ARG A 74 -18.29 -5.10 21.80
C ARG A 74 -18.55 -3.88 20.93
N LEU A 75 -19.21 -4.09 19.79
CA LEU A 75 -19.50 -3.02 18.83
C LEU A 75 -20.76 -2.25 19.24
N ALA A 76 -20.67 -0.93 19.24
CA ALA A 76 -21.77 -0.02 19.56
C ALA A 76 -21.74 1.16 18.57
N PRO A 77 -22.39 1.03 17.39
CA PRO A 77 -22.56 2.14 16.45
C PRO A 77 -23.25 3.34 17.11
N ASP A 78 -22.86 4.55 16.70
CA ASP A 78 -23.40 5.82 17.20
C ASP A 78 -24.70 6.25 16.50
N ASP A 79 -25.00 5.66 15.35
CA ASP A 79 -26.20 5.93 14.54
C ASP A 79 -27.43 5.09 14.95
N GLY A 80 -27.30 4.27 15.99
CA GLY A 80 -28.38 3.41 16.50
C GLY A 80 -28.70 2.19 15.62
N THR A 81 -27.93 1.94 14.57
CA THR A 81 -28.08 0.74 13.75
C THR A 81 -27.55 -0.50 14.46
N ALA A 82 -28.03 -1.68 14.05
CA ALA A 82 -27.52 -2.93 14.59
C ALA A 82 -26.02 -3.10 14.20
N PRO A 83 -25.12 -3.43 15.14
CA PRO A 83 -23.69 -3.54 14.86
C PRO A 83 -23.33 -4.47 13.70
N GLY A 84 -24.12 -5.53 13.49
CA GLY A 84 -23.95 -6.46 12.39
C GLY A 84 -24.09 -5.80 11.01
N ILE A 85 -24.92 -4.76 10.86
CA ILE A 85 -25.08 -4.05 9.58
C ILE A 85 -23.75 -3.45 9.14
N HIS A 86 -23.08 -2.73 10.03
CA HIS A 86 -21.79 -2.10 9.75
C HIS A 86 -20.65 -3.11 9.64
N ALA A 87 -20.63 -4.12 10.51
CA ALA A 87 -19.58 -5.14 10.47
C ALA A 87 -19.62 -5.97 9.17
N TYR A 88 -20.79 -6.44 8.74
CA TYR A 88 -20.92 -7.18 7.49
C TYR A 88 -20.79 -6.27 6.26
N GLY A 89 -21.23 -5.00 6.36
CA GLY A 89 -20.97 -4.00 5.33
C GLY A 89 -19.48 -3.75 5.11
N ALA A 90 -18.71 -3.62 6.19
CA ALA A 90 -17.25 -3.51 6.13
C ALA A 90 -16.60 -4.77 5.53
N GLN A 91 -17.04 -5.97 5.94
CA GLN A 91 -16.54 -7.23 5.40
C GLN A 91 -16.76 -7.34 3.87
N LEU A 92 -17.93 -6.93 3.39
CA LEU A 92 -18.21 -6.91 1.95
C LEU A 92 -17.26 -5.96 1.23
N ALA A 93 -17.11 -4.73 1.72
CA ALA A 93 -16.20 -3.75 1.14
C ALA A 93 -14.73 -4.23 1.16
N PHE A 94 -14.30 -4.92 2.22
CA PHE A 94 -12.98 -5.54 2.29
C PHE A 94 -12.80 -6.70 1.31
N THR A 95 -13.86 -7.44 1.02
CA THR A 95 -13.84 -8.48 -0.02
C THR A 95 -13.62 -7.87 -1.40
N ASP A 96 -14.36 -6.81 -1.73
CA ASP A 96 -14.21 -6.11 -3.00
C ASP A 96 -12.81 -5.47 -3.12
N ALA A 97 -12.32 -4.86 -2.03
CA ALA A 97 -10.98 -4.29 -1.99
C ALA A 97 -9.87 -5.33 -2.23
N ARG A 98 -10.02 -6.56 -1.72
CA ARG A 98 -9.06 -7.65 -1.95
C ARG A 98 -9.00 -8.04 -3.43
N VAL A 99 -10.15 -8.14 -4.10
CA VAL A 99 -10.22 -8.41 -5.55
C VAL A 99 -9.55 -7.28 -6.33
N ALA A 100 -9.90 -6.03 -6.04
CA ALA A 100 -9.32 -4.87 -6.72
C ALA A 100 -7.79 -4.77 -6.52
N LEU A 101 -7.29 -5.09 -5.32
CA LEU A 101 -5.85 -5.11 -5.04
C LEU A 101 -5.12 -6.23 -5.78
N GLU A 102 -5.77 -7.39 -5.96
CA GLU A 102 -5.21 -8.49 -6.74
C GLU A 102 -5.08 -8.10 -8.22
N ASP A 103 -6.13 -7.52 -8.79
CA ASP A 103 -6.14 -7.04 -10.17
C ASP A 103 -5.06 -5.96 -10.38
N LEU A 104 -4.99 -4.98 -9.47
CA LEU A 104 -3.97 -3.93 -9.50
C LEU A 104 -2.56 -4.52 -9.41
N ARG A 105 -2.35 -5.50 -8.52
CA ARG A 105 -1.06 -6.20 -8.41
C ARG A 105 -0.67 -6.87 -9.73
N GLY A 106 -1.62 -7.52 -10.40
CA GLY A 106 -1.42 -8.12 -11.72
C GLY A 106 -0.97 -7.10 -12.76
N TYR A 107 -1.68 -5.97 -12.88
CA TYR A 107 -1.32 -4.90 -13.81
C TYR A 107 0.05 -4.28 -13.50
N LEU A 108 0.38 -4.09 -12.23
CA LEU A 108 1.68 -3.56 -11.82
C LEU A 108 2.83 -4.54 -12.11
N GLN A 109 2.59 -5.85 -11.96
CA GLN A 109 3.55 -6.90 -12.33
C GLN A 109 3.82 -6.87 -13.83
N GLU A 110 2.77 -6.81 -14.66
CA GLU A 110 2.88 -6.69 -16.11
C GLU A 110 3.63 -5.42 -16.52
N ALA A 111 3.26 -4.27 -15.95
CA ALA A 111 3.96 -3.01 -16.19
C ALA A 111 5.44 -3.07 -15.78
N SER A 112 5.75 -3.66 -14.63
CA SER A 112 7.15 -3.82 -14.17
C SER A 112 7.98 -4.68 -15.13
N SER A 113 7.38 -5.71 -15.72
CA SER A 113 8.01 -6.57 -16.73
C SER A 113 8.31 -5.79 -18.02
N HIS A 114 7.35 -5.01 -18.51
CA HIS A 114 7.59 -4.13 -19.67
C HIS A 114 8.67 -3.09 -19.40
N LEU A 115 8.63 -2.42 -18.25
CA LEU A 115 9.64 -1.43 -17.85
C LEU A 115 11.04 -2.06 -17.73
N TRP A 116 11.13 -3.29 -17.23
CA TRP A 116 12.39 -4.03 -17.21
C TRP A 116 12.95 -4.27 -18.63
N HIS A 117 12.09 -4.63 -19.59
CA HIS A 117 12.49 -4.80 -20.98
C HIS A 117 12.88 -3.51 -21.70
N LEU A 118 12.36 -2.36 -21.26
CA LEU A 118 12.79 -1.04 -21.72
C LEU A 118 14.17 -0.63 -21.13
N GLY A 119 14.71 -1.40 -20.17
CA GLY A 119 15.90 -1.12 -19.38
C GLY A 119 17.26 -1.48 -19.98
N MET A 120 17.40 -1.58 -21.31
CA MET A 120 18.70 -1.57 -21.99
C MET A 120 18.72 -0.37 -22.96
N VAL A 121 19.00 0.82 -22.44
CA VAL A 121 19.31 1.96 -23.30
C VAL A 121 20.59 1.59 -24.06
N TYR A 122 20.48 1.44 -25.38
CA TYR A 122 21.63 1.42 -26.26
C TYR A 122 22.20 2.85 -26.24
N GLU A 123 23.28 3.08 -25.51
CA GLU A 123 24.13 4.24 -25.76
C GLU A 123 24.73 4.01 -27.14
N PRO A 124 24.42 4.81 -28.18
CA PRO A 124 25.26 4.79 -29.36
C PRO A 124 26.66 5.17 -28.88
N GLU A 125 27.62 4.27 -29.08
CA GLU A 125 29.04 4.61 -28.97
C GLU A 125 29.20 5.95 -29.69
N GLU A 126 29.66 6.98 -28.98
CA GLU A 126 30.18 8.16 -29.66
C GLU A 126 31.20 7.61 -30.66
N ASP A 127 30.87 7.67 -31.96
CA ASP A 127 31.79 7.30 -33.02
C ASP A 127 33.08 8.10 -32.77
N ASP A 128 34.10 7.40 -32.28
CA ASP A 128 35.45 7.91 -32.17
C ASP A 128 35.93 8.30 -33.58
N ALA A 129 36.35 9.57 -33.70
CA ALA A 129 37.21 10.18 -34.74
C ALA A 129 36.56 10.88 -35.96
#